data_AF-A0A7C6UUS4-F1
#
_entry.id   AF-A0A7C6UUS4-F1
#
_cell.length_a   1.000
_cell.length_b   1.000
_cell.length_c   1.000
_cell.angle_alpha   90.00
_cell.angle_beta   90.00
_cell.angle_gamma   90.00
#
_symmetry.space_group_name_H-M   'P 1'
#
loop_
_entity.id
_entity.type
_entity.pdbx_description
1 polymer ?
#
loop_
_entity_poly.entity_id
_entity_poly.type
_entity_poly.pdbx_seq_one_letter_code
_entity_poly.pdbx_strand_id
1 'polypeptide(L)'
;MRQFGEYLKAQREERGVSLEEIAQETKIRMAFLEAMEKGEFNKLPGEFYCRAYLRSYAKTIGIGEEELLEKYELALAEAEEKGEQEALPIEKKWDGTLQQTVASKSELPNGKRKAIIVIVVLLTFLIALGAYLIWGSDFTTLNEDLGVVDQEKDRVTNTVEDQSADTDTDPLAKDGSISSSQGDLVDRDLD
;
A
#
# COMPACT_ATOMS: atom_id res chain seq x y z
N MET A 1 -33.75 -12.90 1.62
CA MET A 1 -33.00 -11.72 1.12
C MET A 1 -33.84 -10.61 0.49
N ARG A 2 -34.88 -10.88 -0.32
CA ARG A 2 -35.68 -9.84 -1.00
C ARG A 2 -36.25 -8.74 -0.10
N GLN A 3 -36.81 -9.09 1.05
CA GLN A 3 -37.39 -8.12 2.00
C GLN A 3 -36.34 -7.12 2.51
N PHE A 4 -35.10 -7.57 2.72
CA PHE A 4 -34.00 -6.69 3.13
C PHE A 4 -33.61 -5.72 2.00
N GLY A 5 -33.60 -6.18 0.74
CA GLY A 5 -33.40 -5.31 -0.42
C GLY A 5 -34.48 -4.24 -0.56
N GLU A 6 -35.76 -4.61 -0.37
CA GLU A 6 -36.88 -3.67 -0.37
C GLU A 6 -36.76 -2.64 0.77
N TYR A 7 -36.27 -3.06 1.94
CA TYR A 7 -35.95 -2.16 3.04
C TYR A 7 -34.84 -1.15 2.69
N LEU A 8 -33.73 -1.60 2.07
CA LEU A 8 -32.65 -0.70 1.61
C LEU A 8 -33.17 0.36 0.65
N LYS A 9 -34.02 -0.06 -0.29
CA LYS A 9 -34.63 0.83 -1.27
C LYS A 9 -35.53 1.86 -0.60
N ALA A 10 -36.41 1.42 0.31
CA ALA A 10 -37.29 2.31 1.05
C ALA A 10 -36.50 3.36 1.85
N GLN A 11 -35.44 2.94 2.54
CA GLN A 11 -34.59 3.87 3.31
C GLN A 11 -33.90 4.90 2.42
N ARG A 12 -33.44 4.51 1.22
CA ARG A 12 -32.85 5.45 0.27
C ARG A 12 -33.89 6.41 -0.29
N GLU A 13 -35.04 5.92 -0.71
CA GLU A 13 -36.12 6.74 -1.28
C GLU A 13 -36.68 7.74 -0.27
N GLU A 14 -36.82 7.35 1.00
CA GLU A 14 -37.20 8.24 2.11
C GLU A 14 -36.26 9.44 2.25
N ARG A 15 -34.99 9.28 1.89
CA ARG A 15 -33.95 10.31 1.97
C ARG A 15 -33.74 11.06 0.66
N GLY A 16 -34.46 10.69 -0.40
CA GLY A 16 -34.37 11.34 -1.71
C GLY A 16 -33.03 11.12 -2.42
N VAL A 17 -32.23 10.14 -2.01
CA VAL A 17 -30.92 9.86 -2.63
C VAL A 17 -31.11 8.94 -3.83
N SER A 18 -30.48 9.25 -4.97
CA SER A 18 -30.53 8.40 -6.16
C SER A 18 -29.48 7.28 -6.10
N LEU A 19 -29.70 6.17 -6.82
CA LEU A 19 -28.66 5.14 -6.95
C LEU A 19 -27.42 5.67 -7.70
N GLU A 20 -27.63 6.60 -8.63
CA GLU A 20 -26.58 7.30 -9.37
C GLU A 20 -25.66 8.08 -8.44
N GLU A 21 -26.23 8.80 -7.48
CA GLU A 21 -25.49 9.56 -6.48
C GLU A 21 -24.67 8.62 -5.57
N ILE A 22 -25.26 7.52 -5.12
CA ILE A 22 -24.53 6.51 -4.33
C ILE A 22 -23.40 5.90 -5.14
N ALA A 23 -23.62 5.56 -6.41
CA ALA A 23 -22.59 5.02 -7.29
C ALA A 23 -21.44 6.01 -7.51
N GLN A 24 -21.76 7.30 -7.66
CA GLN A 24 -20.78 8.36 -7.84
C GLN A 24 -19.92 8.56 -6.59
N GLU A 25 -20.53 8.56 -5.41
CA GLU A 25 -19.83 8.78 -4.13
C GLU A 25 -18.99 7.56 -3.74
N THR A 26 -19.59 6.37 -3.77
CA THR A 26 -18.97 5.13 -3.27
C THR A 26 -18.08 4.42 -4.29
N LYS A 27 -18.19 4.79 -5.58
CA LYS A 27 -17.59 4.08 -6.72
C LYS A 27 -18.04 2.62 -6.87
N ILE A 28 -19.12 2.24 -6.20
CA ILE A 28 -19.76 0.94 -6.39
C ILE A 28 -20.50 0.96 -7.73
N ARG A 29 -20.39 -0.12 -8.50
CA ARG A 29 -21.07 -0.23 -9.79
C ARG A 29 -22.58 -0.21 -9.58
N MET A 30 -23.28 0.52 -10.44
CA MET A 30 -24.75 0.63 -10.43
C MET A 30 -25.44 -0.74 -10.34
N ALA A 31 -24.99 -1.70 -11.15
CA ALA A 31 -25.54 -3.06 -11.18
C ALA A 31 -25.49 -3.78 -9.82
N PHE A 32 -24.49 -3.50 -8.98
CA PHE A 32 -24.41 -4.09 -7.64
C PHE A 32 -25.33 -3.39 -6.65
N LEU A 33 -25.48 -2.06 -6.76
CA LEU A 33 -26.45 -1.33 -5.94
C LEU A 33 -27.88 -1.79 -6.23
N GLU A 34 -28.23 -1.92 -7.52
CA GLU A 34 -29.51 -2.50 -7.93
C GLU A 34 -29.70 -3.93 -7.42
N ALA A 35 -28.66 -4.75 -7.48
CA ALA A 35 -28.72 -6.12 -6.97
C ALA A 35 -28.98 -6.15 -5.46
N MET A 36 -28.34 -5.27 -4.68
CA MET A 36 -28.60 -5.15 -3.24
C MET A 36 -30.07 -4.78 -2.96
N GLU A 37 -30.62 -3.80 -3.68
CA GLU A 37 -32.04 -3.41 -3.52
C GLU A 37 -33.03 -4.48 -4.01
N LYS A 38 -32.63 -5.33 -4.96
CA LYS A 38 -33.43 -6.47 -5.43
C LYS A 38 -33.28 -7.70 -4.53
N GLY A 39 -32.35 -7.68 -3.56
CA GLY A 39 -32.03 -8.81 -2.70
C GLY A 39 -31.19 -9.91 -3.39
N GLU A 40 -30.61 -9.61 -4.55
CA GLU A 40 -29.80 -10.51 -5.37
C GLU A 40 -28.32 -10.48 -4.94
N PHE A 41 -28.06 -10.74 -3.66
CA PHE A 41 -26.70 -10.68 -3.09
C PHE A 41 -25.73 -11.70 -3.68
N ASN A 42 -26.25 -12.74 -4.35
CA ASN A 42 -25.49 -13.72 -5.13
C ASN A 42 -24.82 -13.16 -6.38
N LYS A 43 -25.26 -11.99 -6.89
CA LYS A 43 -24.64 -11.32 -8.04
C LYS A 43 -23.43 -10.45 -7.65
N LEU A 44 -23.18 -10.26 -6.35
CA LEU A 44 -22.05 -9.47 -5.88
C LEU A 44 -20.75 -10.29 -5.94
N PRO A 45 -19.57 -9.64 -5.99
CA PRO A 45 -18.28 -10.33 -6.15
C PRO A 45 -17.84 -11.24 -4.97
N GLY A 46 -18.66 -11.38 -3.94
CA GLY A 46 -18.40 -12.19 -2.74
C GLY A 46 -18.92 -11.53 -1.46
N GLU A 47 -19.06 -12.31 -0.39
CA GLU A 47 -19.68 -11.88 0.88
C GLU A 47 -18.91 -10.74 1.56
N PHE A 48 -17.58 -10.77 1.50
CA PHE A 48 -16.73 -9.69 2.01
C PHE A 48 -17.09 -8.33 1.40
N TYR A 49 -17.37 -8.30 0.09
CA TYR A 49 -17.75 -7.08 -0.60
C TYR A 49 -19.16 -6.63 -0.26
N CYS A 50 -20.09 -7.56 0.01
CA CYS A 50 -21.45 -7.22 0.44
C CYS A 50 -21.45 -6.32 1.68
N ARG A 51 -20.71 -6.71 2.73
CA ARG A 51 -20.65 -5.92 3.97
C ARG A 51 -20.00 -4.55 3.74
N ALA A 52 -18.92 -4.50 2.96
CA ALA A 52 -18.27 -3.23 2.61
C ALA A 52 -19.21 -2.30 1.83
N TYR A 53 -19.96 -2.84 0.88
CA TYR A 53 -20.91 -2.07 0.07
C TYR A 53 -22.10 -1.60 0.89
N LEU A 54 -22.65 -2.44 1.77
CA LEU A 54 -23.72 -2.04 2.68
C LEU A 54 -23.28 -0.93 3.62
N ARG A 55 -22.05 -1.00 4.13
CA ARG A 55 -21.48 0.05 4.96
C ARG A 55 -21.37 1.38 4.20
N SER A 56 -20.81 1.35 2.99
CA SER A 56 -20.72 2.55 2.15
C SER A 56 -22.10 3.09 1.79
N TYR A 57 -23.05 2.22 1.45
CA TYR A 57 -24.43 2.59 1.16
C TYR A 57 -25.09 3.29 2.35
N ALA A 58 -25.00 2.67 3.54
CA ALA A 58 -25.53 3.21 4.79
C ALA A 58 -24.98 4.61 5.07
N LYS A 59 -23.66 4.75 4.96
CA LYS A 59 -22.96 6.01 5.16
C LYS A 59 -23.42 7.09 4.19
N THR A 60 -23.58 6.77 2.91
CA THR A 60 -23.98 7.75 1.88
C THR A 60 -25.40 8.24 2.10
N ILE A 61 -26.33 7.38 2.54
CA ILE A 61 -27.69 7.81 2.86
C ILE A 61 -27.84 8.27 4.33
N GLY A 62 -26.79 8.19 5.15
CA GLY A 62 -26.87 8.62 6.55
C GLY A 62 -27.79 7.75 7.43
N ILE A 63 -27.79 6.43 7.22
CA ILE A 63 -28.31 5.46 8.20
C ILE A 63 -27.17 4.86 9.02
N GLY A 64 -27.51 4.32 10.20
CA GLY A 64 -26.54 3.64 11.06
C GLY A 64 -25.94 2.42 10.35
N GLU A 65 -24.62 2.44 10.14
CA GLU A 65 -23.88 1.35 9.48
C GLU A 65 -24.05 0.02 10.25
N GLU A 66 -23.88 0.06 11.57
CA GLU A 66 -23.95 -1.14 12.42
C GLU A 66 -25.37 -1.72 12.46
N GLU A 67 -26.39 -0.88 12.61
CA GLU A 67 -27.80 -1.32 12.60
C GLU A 67 -28.18 -1.96 11.26
N LEU A 68 -27.70 -1.40 10.15
CA LEU A 68 -27.96 -1.98 8.83
C LEU A 68 -27.29 -3.35 8.69
N LEU A 69 -26.04 -3.48 9.14
CA LEU A 69 -25.32 -4.75 9.09
C LEU A 69 -25.97 -5.80 10.00
N GLU A 70 -26.44 -5.44 11.19
CA GLU A 70 -27.20 -6.36 12.06
C GLU A 70 -28.47 -6.87 11.36
N LYS A 71 -29.24 -5.98 10.72
CA LYS A 71 -30.42 -6.38 9.93
C LYS A 71 -30.05 -7.30 8.77
N TYR A 72 -28.90 -7.07 8.13
CA TYR A 72 -28.40 -7.93 7.07
C TYR A 72 -28.08 -9.34 7.57
N GLU A 73 -27.36 -9.47 8.70
CA GLU A 73 -27.03 -10.77 9.29
C GLU A 73 -28.30 -11.54 9.72
N LEU A 74 -29.29 -10.85 10.30
CA LEU A 74 -30.58 -11.45 10.62
C LEU A 74 -31.31 -11.93 9.35
N ALA A 75 -31.34 -11.11 8.30
CA ALA A 75 -31.97 -11.48 7.03
C ALA A 75 -31.26 -12.66 6.34
N LEU A 76 -29.94 -12.80 6.53
CA LEU A 76 -29.15 -13.92 6.04
C LEU A 76 -29.49 -15.20 6.81
N ALA A 77 -29.50 -15.15 8.14
CA ALA A 77 -29.88 -16.29 8.98
C ALA A 77 -31.31 -16.78 8.70
N GLU A 78 -32.26 -15.86 8.52
CA GLU A 78 -33.63 -16.20 8.14
C GLU A 78 -33.72 -16.85 6.74
N ALA A 79 -32.86 -16.43 5.81
CA ALA A 79 -32.82 -17.01 4.47
C ALA A 79 -32.24 -18.44 4.49
N GLU A 80 -31.25 -18.69 5.35
CA GLU A 80 -30.69 -20.02 5.57
C GLU A 80 -31.71 -20.98 6.21
N GLU A 81 -32.47 -20.51 7.21
CA GLU A 81 -33.48 -21.32 7.90
C GLU A 81 -34.65 -21.72 6.97
N LYS A 82 -35.05 -20.81 6.07
CA LYS A 82 -36.14 -21.05 5.11
C LYS A 82 -35.76 -21.99 3.96
N GLY A 83 -34.50 -22.43 3.88
CA GLY A 83 -34.06 -23.42 2.89
C GLY A 83 -34.20 -22.93 1.44
N GLU A 84 -34.23 -21.62 1.22
CA GLU A 84 -34.30 -21.01 -0.10
C GLU A 84 -32.92 -21.15 -0.74
N GLN A 85 -32.68 -22.31 -1.35
CA GLN A 85 -31.47 -22.62 -2.11
C GLN A 85 -31.43 -21.80 -3.40
N GLU A 86 -31.24 -20.48 -3.31
CA GLU A 86 -30.46 -19.78 -4.31
C GLU A 86 -29.00 -19.98 -3.93
N ALA A 87 -28.34 -20.91 -4.60
CA ALA A 87 -26.93 -21.18 -4.43
C ALA A 87 -26.13 -19.89 -4.63
N LEU A 88 -25.78 -19.21 -3.54
CA LEU A 88 -24.52 -18.49 -3.44
C LEU A 88 -23.44 -19.51 -3.82
N PRO A 89 -22.59 -19.25 -4.83
CA PRO A 89 -21.40 -20.05 -5.04
C PRO A 89 -20.71 -20.19 -3.70
N ILE A 90 -20.66 -21.44 -3.22
CA ILE A 90 -20.05 -21.88 -1.96
C ILE A 90 -18.85 -20.98 -1.68
N GLU A 91 -19.03 -20.04 -0.75
CA GLU A 91 -17.89 -19.37 -0.15
C GLU A 91 -17.07 -20.51 0.43
N LYS A 92 -15.82 -20.63 -0.03
CA LYS A 92 -14.88 -21.58 0.57
C LYS A 92 -14.81 -21.22 2.04
N LYS A 93 -15.41 -22.07 2.86
CA LYS A 93 -15.26 -22.15 4.32
C LYS A 93 -13.84 -21.73 4.71
N TRP A 94 -13.72 -20.52 5.25
CA TRP A 94 -12.48 -20.00 5.81
C TRP A 94 -12.20 -20.69 7.14
N ASP A 95 -11.15 -21.49 7.17
CA ASP A 95 -10.55 -22.12 8.33
C ASP A 95 -9.60 -21.15 9.05
N GLY A 96 -10.15 -20.08 9.62
CA GLY A 96 -9.50 -19.35 10.72
C GLY A 96 -8.05 -18.87 10.53
N THR A 97 -7.61 -18.55 9.31
CA THR A 97 -6.23 -18.05 9.08
C THR A 97 -6.24 -16.74 8.30
N LEU A 98 -6.75 -15.68 8.91
CA LEU A 98 -6.40 -14.30 8.52
C LEU A 98 -5.36 -13.73 9.49
N GLN A 99 -4.14 -14.23 9.37
CA GLN A 99 -2.98 -13.35 9.49
C GLN A 99 -2.12 -13.55 8.25
N GLN A 100 -1.71 -12.40 7.69
CA GLN A 100 -0.75 -12.21 6.60
C GLN A 100 -1.32 -12.17 5.17
N THR A 101 -2.02 -11.08 4.90
CA THR A 101 -1.93 -10.41 3.59
C THR A 101 -0.57 -9.72 3.44
N VAL A 102 0.49 -10.49 3.19
CA VAL A 102 1.62 -10.13 2.33
C VAL A 102 2.38 -11.42 1.99
N ALA A 103 2.83 -11.54 0.75
CA ALA A 103 3.50 -12.71 0.16
C ALA A 103 2.54 -13.85 -0.26
N SER A 104 2.11 -13.76 -1.51
CA SER A 104 1.80 -14.93 -2.34
C SER A 104 2.93 -15.95 -2.20
N LYS A 105 2.71 -16.99 -1.38
CA LYS A 105 3.59 -18.13 -1.26
C LYS A 105 3.00 -19.22 -2.14
N SER A 106 3.60 -19.42 -3.31
CA SER A 106 3.28 -20.55 -4.18
C SER A 106 3.61 -21.85 -3.45
N GLU A 107 2.59 -22.46 -2.85
CA GLU A 107 2.73 -23.79 -2.27
C GLU A 107 2.85 -24.81 -3.39
N LEU A 108 4.09 -25.11 -3.78
CA LEU A 108 4.33 -26.25 -4.66
C LEU A 108 4.00 -27.55 -3.91
N PRO A 109 3.28 -28.49 -4.55
CA PRO A 109 2.83 -29.73 -3.93
C PRO A 109 4.02 -30.56 -3.42
N ASN A 110 3.81 -31.25 -2.30
CA ASN A 110 4.81 -31.80 -1.39
C ASN A 110 5.90 -32.71 -2.01
N GLY A 111 5.69 -33.22 -3.22
CA GLY A 111 6.70 -33.95 -4.01
C GLY A 111 7.69 -33.04 -4.73
N LYS A 112 7.27 -31.85 -5.18
CA LYS A 112 8.10 -30.91 -5.94
C LYS A 112 9.02 -30.09 -5.04
N ARG A 113 8.63 -29.81 -3.79
CA ARG A 113 9.52 -29.16 -2.79
C ARG A 113 10.74 -30.01 -2.44
N LYS A 114 10.58 -31.33 -2.35
CA LYS A 114 11.72 -32.26 -2.15
C LYS A 114 12.63 -32.25 -3.38
N ALA A 115 12.07 -32.21 -4.58
CA ALA A 115 12.84 -32.09 -5.81
C ALA A 115 13.64 -30.78 -5.88
N ILE A 116 13.05 -29.65 -5.48
CA ILE A 116 13.76 -28.35 -5.45
C ILE A 116 14.93 -28.38 -4.47
N ILE A 117 14.74 -28.91 -3.25
CA ILE A 117 15.83 -29.04 -2.27
C ILE A 117 16.96 -29.90 -2.81
N VAL A 118 16.63 -31.03 -3.46
CA VAL A 118 17.63 -31.90 -4.09
C VAL A 118 18.39 -31.18 -5.20
N ILE A 119 17.70 -30.40 -6.04
CA ILE A 119 18.33 -29.62 -7.11
C ILE A 119 19.27 -28.56 -6.53
N VAL A 120 18.86 -27.82 -5.51
CA VAL A 120 19.70 -26.79 -4.87
C VAL A 120 20.94 -27.42 -4.25
N VAL A 121 20.82 -28.56 -3.55
CA VAL A 121 21.96 -29.28 -2.98
C VAL A 121 22.90 -29.82 -4.05
N LEU A 122 22.37 -30.30 -5.18
CA LEU A 122 23.21 -30.73 -6.31
C LEU A 122 23.94 -29.55 -6.96
N LEU A 123 23.28 -28.40 -7.11
CA LEU A 123 23.91 -27.20 -7.66
C LEU A 123 25.02 -26.68 -6.74
N THR A 124 24.79 -26.62 -5.43
CA THR A 124 25.83 -26.19 -4.47
C THR A 124 27.00 -27.17 -4.46
N PHE A 125 26.74 -28.48 -4.54
CA PHE A 125 27.79 -29.50 -4.65
C PHE A 125 28.61 -29.38 -5.94
N LEU A 126 27.96 -29.16 -7.09
CA LEU A 126 28.64 -28.97 -8.38
C LEU A 126 29.50 -27.69 -8.39
N ILE A 127 29.00 -26.59 -7.81
CA ILE A 127 29.77 -25.35 -7.68
C ILE A 127 30.97 -25.56 -6.77
N ALA A 128 30.79 -26.23 -5.63
CA ALA A 128 31.89 -26.53 -4.71
C ALA A 128 32.92 -27.47 -5.33
N LEU A 129 32.49 -28.48 -6.09
CA LEU A 129 33.38 -29.38 -6.83
C LEU A 129 34.12 -28.63 -7.93
N GLY A 130 33.45 -27.75 -8.68
CA GLY A 130 34.08 -26.89 -9.67
C GLY A 130 35.11 -25.96 -9.04
N ALA A 131 34.77 -25.29 -7.94
CA ALA A 131 35.70 -24.45 -7.19
C ALA A 131 36.86 -25.27 -6.62
N TYR A 132 36.63 -26.48 -6.13
CA TYR A 132 37.68 -27.38 -5.65
C TYR A 132 38.62 -27.81 -6.79
N LEU A 133 38.10 -28.02 -8.00
CA LEU A 133 38.90 -28.33 -9.18
C LEU A 133 39.65 -27.09 -9.72
N ILE A 134 39.07 -25.90 -9.63
CA ILE A 134 39.68 -24.62 -10.07
C ILE A 134 40.75 -24.15 -9.07
N TRP A 135 40.44 -24.16 -7.77
CA TRP A 135 41.46 -23.93 -6.72
C TRP A 135 42.50 -25.05 -6.69
N GLY A 136 42.12 -26.27 -7.09
CA GLY A 136 43.05 -27.36 -7.32
C GLY A 136 43.90 -27.20 -8.57
N SER A 137 43.48 -26.39 -9.55
CA SER A 137 44.19 -26.19 -10.81
C SER A 137 45.08 -24.94 -10.85
N ASP A 138 44.87 -23.94 -9.99
CA ASP A 138 45.55 -22.62 -10.13
C ASP A 138 46.48 -22.24 -8.95
N PHE A 139 47.14 -23.22 -8.32
CA PHE A 139 48.37 -22.98 -7.55
C PHE A 139 49.61 -23.20 -8.44
N THR A 140 49.76 -22.47 -9.55
CA THR A 140 51.07 -22.23 -10.21
C THR A 140 50.91 -21.48 -11.54
N THR A 141 50.88 -20.14 -11.48
CA THR A 141 51.57 -19.35 -12.51
C THR A 141 52.22 -18.15 -11.86
N LEU A 142 53.54 -18.27 -11.77
CA LEU A 142 54.53 -17.31 -11.35
C LEU A 142 54.42 -16.02 -12.16
N ASN A 143 54.61 -14.90 -11.49
CA ASN A 143 55.62 -13.92 -11.88
C ASN A 143 55.76 -13.64 -13.39
N GLU A 144 54.84 -12.87 -13.98
CA GLU A 144 55.13 -12.09 -15.19
C GLU A 144 54.07 -11.00 -15.40
N ASP A 145 54.23 -9.88 -14.70
CA ASP A 145 54.10 -8.58 -15.36
C ASP A 145 55.11 -7.59 -14.74
N LEU A 146 56.34 -7.70 -15.23
CA LEU A 146 57.30 -6.61 -15.19
C LEU A 146 57.03 -5.72 -16.39
N GLY A 147 56.55 -4.49 -16.13
CA GLY A 147 56.14 -3.59 -17.20
C GLY A 147 55.97 -2.10 -16.86
N VAL A 148 56.99 -1.48 -16.24
CA VAL A 148 57.40 -0.06 -16.50
C VAL A 148 56.58 1.10 -15.87
N VAL A 149 57.23 1.79 -14.90
CA VAL A 149 57.47 3.25 -14.74
C VAL A 149 56.31 4.21 -15.10
N ASP A 150 55.78 5.03 -14.19
CA ASP A 150 56.44 6.31 -13.87
C ASP A 150 56.15 6.88 -12.46
N GLN A 151 57.15 7.63 -12.00
CA GLN A 151 57.31 8.20 -10.67
C GLN A 151 56.86 9.66 -10.68
N GLU A 152 55.70 9.99 -10.09
CA GLU A 152 55.34 11.39 -9.82
C GLU A 152 55.55 11.71 -8.34
N LYS A 153 56.52 12.59 -8.12
CA LYS A 153 57.13 12.92 -6.84
C LYS A 153 56.74 14.36 -6.47
N ASP A 154 55.58 14.52 -5.83
CA ASP A 154 55.22 15.82 -5.25
C ASP A 154 55.99 16.06 -3.95
N ARG A 155 57.10 16.77 -4.14
CA ARG A 155 58.00 17.29 -3.13
C ARG A 155 57.37 18.50 -2.46
N VAL A 156 56.87 18.29 -1.26
CA VAL A 156 56.56 19.35 -0.29
C VAL A 156 57.79 20.25 -0.09
N THR A 157 57.67 21.53 -0.44
CA THR A 157 58.63 22.57 -0.05
C THR A 157 57.89 23.63 0.77
N ASN A 158 58.04 23.56 2.09
CA ASN A 158 57.81 24.70 2.97
C ASN A 158 59.05 25.60 2.89
N THR A 159 58.87 26.80 2.35
CA THR A 159 59.83 27.90 2.48
C THR A 159 59.09 29.08 3.10
N VAL A 160 59.54 29.43 4.29
CA VAL A 160 59.19 30.63 5.05
C VAL A 160 60.04 31.79 4.53
N GLU A 161 59.41 32.94 4.32
CA GLU A 161 59.90 34.33 4.49
C GLU A 161 58.85 35.24 3.83
N ASP A 162 57.96 35.86 4.60
CA ASP A 162 58.15 37.14 5.29
C ASP A 162 58.49 38.29 4.33
N GLN A 163 57.56 39.24 4.16
CA GLN A 163 57.86 40.64 4.44
C GLN A 163 56.66 41.58 4.19
N SER A 164 56.46 42.39 5.23
CA SER A 164 56.21 43.84 5.21
C SER A 164 54.79 44.37 5.01
N ALA A 165 54.32 44.94 6.13
CA ALA A 165 54.01 46.36 6.31
C ALA A 165 52.58 46.86 6.04
N ASP A 166 52.00 47.35 7.14
CA ASP A 166 51.28 48.62 7.31
C ASP A 166 50.06 48.86 6.41
N THR A 167 48.85 49.07 6.92
CA THR A 167 48.47 50.30 7.63
C THR A 167 47.02 50.20 8.13
N ASP A 168 46.75 51.00 9.16
CA ASP A 168 45.48 51.28 9.84
C ASP A 168 44.25 51.48 8.94
N THR A 169 43.07 51.04 9.43
CA THR A 169 41.81 51.83 9.46
C THR A 169 40.70 51.06 10.17
N ASP A 170 40.42 51.44 11.41
CA ASP A 170 39.08 51.45 12.03
C ASP A 170 38.48 52.86 11.73
N PRO A 171 37.18 53.23 11.84
CA PRO A 171 35.96 52.52 12.29
C PRO A 171 34.69 52.80 11.42
N LEU A 172 33.52 52.44 11.95
CA LEU A 172 32.11 52.79 11.62
C LEU A 172 31.30 51.66 10.94
N ALA A 173 30.41 50.97 11.67
CA ALA A 173 29.11 51.41 12.20
C ALA A 173 27.97 51.42 11.17
N LYS A 174 26.96 50.59 11.45
CA LYS A 174 25.49 50.73 11.26
C LYS A 174 24.89 49.36 11.62
N ASP A 175 24.35 49.13 12.82
CA ASP A 175 23.05 49.62 13.34
C ASP A 175 22.00 49.63 12.21
N GLY A 176 20.92 48.86 12.22
CA GLY A 176 20.12 48.29 13.28
C GLY A 176 18.68 48.75 13.07
N SER A 177 17.74 47.97 13.62
CA SER A 177 16.36 48.37 13.97
C SER A 177 15.34 48.61 12.82
N ILE A 178 14.28 47.80 12.70
CA ILE A 178 12.96 47.82 13.39
C ILE A 178 11.91 48.65 12.62
N SER A 179 10.64 48.25 12.83
CA SER A 179 9.38 49.01 12.68
C SER A 179 8.65 48.80 11.35
N SER A 180 7.56 48.02 11.31
CA SER A 180 6.20 48.30 11.81
C SER A 180 5.50 49.47 11.10
N SER A 181 4.27 49.22 10.65
CA SER A 181 3.17 50.18 10.38
C SER A 181 2.25 49.57 9.32
N GLN A 182 1.06 49.07 9.66
CA GLN A 182 -0.20 49.83 9.84
C GLN A 182 -0.90 50.17 8.52
N GLY A 183 -2.19 49.88 8.45
CA GLY A 183 -3.15 50.24 7.39
C GLY A 183 -4.35 49.30 7.48
N ASP A 184 -5.27 49.49 8.44
CA ASP A 184 -6.45 50.36 8.41
C ASP A 184 -7.45 50.07 7.27
N LEU A 185 -8.73 50.30 7.62
CA LEU A 185 -9.89 50.63 6.77
C LEU A 185 -10.77 49.47 6.25
N VAL A 186 -11.91 49.21 6.90
CA VAL A 186 -13.22 49.88 6.64
C VAL A 186 -14.40 49.01 7.08
N ASP A 187 -15.29 49.67 7.81
CA ASP A 187 -16.65 49.29 8.17
C ASP A 187 -17.53 48.80 7.00
N ARG A 188 -18.41 47.83 7.28
CA ARG A 188 -19.81 47.92 6.82
C ARG A 188 -20.72 46.97 7.58
N ASP A 189 -21.38 47.52 8.60
CA ASP A 189 -22.78 47.20 8.86
C ASP A 189 -23.61 47.61 7.63
N LEU A 190 -24.68 46.86 7.33
CA LEU A 190 -26.02 47.37 6.97
C LEU A 190 -26.90 46.22 6.44
N ASP A 191 -28.01 46.02 7.16
CA ASP A 191 -29.33 45.44 6.82
C ASP A 191 -29.45 44.06 6.15
#